data_AF-A0AAW9SEG9-F1
#
_entry.id   AF-A0AAW9SEG9-F1
#
_cell.length_a   1.000
_cell.length_b   1.000
_cell.length_c   1.000
_cell.angle_alpha   90.00
_cell.angle_beta   90.00
_cell.angle_gamma   90.00
#
_symmetry.space_group_name_H-M   'P 1'
#
loop_
_entity.id
_entity.type
_entity.pdbx_description
1 polymer ?
#
loop_
_entity_poly.entity_id
_entity_poly.type
_entity_poly.pdbx_seq_one_letter_code
_entity_poly.pdbx_strand_id
1 'polypeptide(L)'
;MQKDKILGWYETLGGISGMILIVFKSLEYADSLSVGGLLMQVVFFCMYLYVMVSGIFLLKKKENSYEMAVFAQLIQVFDFTICNITYLFCAGASLKLHLEGGKLFFTIEPLLIHFKFVMGLDSDVIDLGINLIALIAVYVAIREVLKK
;
A
#
# COMPACT_ATOMS: atom_id res chain seq x y z
N MET A 1 19.52 12.32 7.37
CA MET A 1 20.56 11.42 6.82
C MET A 1 20.35 9.96 7.14
N GLN A 2 20.22 9.54 8.41
CA GLN A 2 19.94 8.11 8.72
C GLN A 2 18.47 7.74 8.48
N LYS A 3 17.53 8.66 8.74
CA LYS A 3 16.08 8.45 8.56
C LYS A 3 15.68 8.34 7.08
N ASP A 4 16.27 9.16 6.22
CA ASP A 4 16.05 9.19 4.78
C ASP A 4 16.45 7.85 4.15
N LYS A 5 17.55 7.24 4.64
CA LYS A 5 17.98 5.91 4.22
C LYS A 5 17.01 4.81 4.67
N ILE A 6 16.49 4.89 5.88
CA ILE A 6 15.51 3.92 6.40
C ILE A 6 14.22 3.98 5.57
N LEU A 7 13.67 5.18 5.37
CA LEU A 7 12.46 5.38 4.57
C LEU A 7 12.67 4.94 3.11
N GLY A 8 13.79 5.32 2.51
CA GLY A 8 14.12 4.93 1.14
C GLY A 8 14.25 3.42 0.96
N TRP A 9 14.90 2.72 1.91
CA TRP A 9 14.96 1.25 1.89
C TRP A 9 13.60 0.61 2.15
N TYR A 10 12.82 1.14 3.09
CA TYR A 10 11.47 0.67 3.36
C TYR A 10 10.59 0.72 2.10
N GLU A 11 10.57 1.85 1.40
CA GLU A 11 9.82 2.00 0.15
C GLU A 11 10.35 1.10 -0.97
N THR A 12 11.68 1.03 -1.12
CA THR A 12 12.29 0.21 -2.18
C THR A 12 11.97 -1.27 -1.97
N LEU A 13 12.18 -1.78 -0.76
CA LEU A 13 11.91 -3.18 -0.43
C LEU A 13 10.41 -3.49 -0.48
N GLY A 14 9.57 -2.60 0.06
CA GLY A 14 8.11 -2.76 0.00
C GLY A 14 7.58 -2.78 -1.45
N GLY A 15 8.10 -1.92 -2.32
CA GLY A 15 7.78 -1.90 -3.74
C GLY A 15 8.22 -3.18 -4.47
N ILE A 16 9.46 -3.64 -4.25
CA ILE A 16 9.98 -4.89 -4.83
C ILE A 16 9.15 -6.09 -4.36
N SER A 17 8.95 -6.23 -3.05
CA SER A 17 8.13 -7.30 -2.47
C SER A 17 6.72 -7.29 -3.03
N GLY A 18 6.11 -6.12 -3.19
CA GLY A 18 4.77 -6.02 -3.71
C GLY A 18 4.65 -6.41 -5.19
N MET A 19 5.61 -6.00 -6.03
CA MET A 19 5.66 -6.45 -7.43
C MET A 19 5.84 -7.97 -7.54
N ILE A 20 6.75 -8.55 -6.75
CA ILE A 20 6.98 -10.00 -6.72
C ILE A 20 5.69 -10.73 -6.34
N LEU A 21 5.01 -10.28 -5.29
CA LEU A 21 3.76 -10.88 -4.83
C LEU A 21 2.64 -10.78 -5.86
N ILE A 22 2.50 -9.66 -6.57
CA ILE A 22 1.53 -9.54 -7.67
C ILE A 22 1.81 -10.59 -8.73
N VAL A 23 3.06 -10.73 -9.18
CA VAL A 23 3.43 -11.72 -10.19
C VAL A 23 3.10 -13.14 -9.71
N PHE A 24 3.45 -13.48 -8.47
CA PHE A 24 3.10 -14.80 -7.90
C PHE A 24 1.59 -15.04 -7.86
N LYS A 25 0.81 -14.05 -7.41
CA LYS A 25 -0.66 -14.15 -7.34
C LYS A 25 -1.30 -14.21 -8.73
N SER A 26 -0.77 -13.48 -9.71
CA SER A 26 -1.21 -13.57 -11.11
C SER A 26 -0.99 -14.96 -11.68
N LEU A 27 0.12 -15.61 -11.36
CA LEU A 27 0.40 -16.99 -11.79
C LEU A 27 -0.51 -18.00 -11.08
N GLU A 28 -0.76 -17.82 -9.78
CA GLU A 28 -1.64 -18.70 -9.00
C GLU A 28 -3.09 -18.68 -9.51
N TYR A 29 -3.58 -17.52 -9.94
CA TYR A 29 -4.97 -17.33 -10.40
C TYR A 29 -5.12 -17.18 -11.91
N ALA A 30 -4.09 -17.51 -12.70
CA ALA A 30 -4.04 -17.27 -14.15
C ALA A 30 -5.29 -17.79 -14.88
N ASP A 31 -5.77 -18.99 -14.54
CA ASP A 31 -6.93 -19.63 -15.19
C ASP A 31 -8.29 -19.04 -14.79
N SER A 32 -8.32 -18.28 -13.68
CA SER A 32 -9.54 -17.69 -13.09
C SER A 32 -9.61 -16.17 -13.22
N LEU A 33 -8.60 -15.57 -13.86
CA LEU A 33 -8.47 -14.12 -13.90
C LEU A 33 -9.40 -13.51 -14.95
N SER A 34 -10.37 -12.70 -14.50
CA SER A 34 -11.17 -11.89 -15.41
C SER A 34 -10.32 -10.75 -16.03
N VAL A 35 -10.76 -10.21 -17.16
CA VAL A 35 -10.12 -9.02 -17.78
C VAL A 35 -10.06 -7.85 -16.80
N GLY A 36 -11.11 -7.65 -15.99
CA GLY A 36 -11.11 -6.65 -14.92
C GLY A 36 -10.06 -6.92 -13.85
N GLY A 37 -9.89 -8.18 -13.44
CA GLY A 37 -8.84 -8.59 -12.51
C GLY A 37 -7.44 -8.30 -13.05
N LEU A 38 -7.20 -8.57 -14.35
CA LEU A 38 -5.93 -8.28 -15.01
C LEU A 38 -5.61 -6.79 -15.03
N LEU A 39 -6.58 -5.94 -15.42
CA LEU A 39 -6.40 -4.49 -15.45
C LEU A 39 -6.06 -3.94 -14.06
N MET A 40 -6.73 -4.43 -13.02
CA MET A 40 -6.41 -4.04 -11.64
C MET A 40 -4.99 -4.45 -11.24
N GLN A 41 -4.55 -5.66 -11.59
CA GLN A 41 -3.18 -6.10 -11.32
C GLN A 41 -2.14 -5.19 -11.99
N VAL A 42 -2.38 -4.74 -13.23
CA VAL A 42 -1.50 -3.77 -13.90
C VAL A 42 -1.44 -2.45 -13.14
N VAL A 43 -2.59 -1.92 -12.71
CA VAL A 43 -2.65 -0.69 -11.90
C VAL A 43 -1.83 -0.85 -10.61
N PHE A 44 -2.04 -1.94 -9.86
CA PHE A 44 -1.29 -2.20 -8.63
C PHE A 44 0.20 -2.39 -8.90
N PHE A 45 0.57 -3.07 -9.97
CA PHE A 45 1.97 -3.21 -10.38
C PHE A 45 2.60 -1.84 -10.62
N CYS A 46 1.91 -0.94 -11.33
CA CYS A 46 2.33 0.45 -11.52
C CYS A 46 2.44 1.22 -10.19
N MET A 47 1.53 0.98 -9.24
CA MET A 47 1.60 1.60 -7.92
C MET A 47 2.81 1.11 -7.12
N TYR A 48 3.12 -0.20 -7.11
CA TYR A 48 4.32 -0.70 -6.44
C TYR A 48 5.61 -0.27 -7.13
N LEU A 49 5.60 -0.17 -8.47
CA LEU A 49 6.68 0.43 -9.22
C LEU A 49 6.90 1.89 -8.80
N TYR A 50 5.83 2.67 -8.64
CA TYR A 50 5.90 4.05 -8.15
C TYR A 50 6.50 4.12 -6.75
N VAL A 51 6.06 3.26 -5.81
CA VAL A 51 6.63 3.16 -4.46
C VAL A 51 8.12 2.83 -4.51
N MET A 52 8.53 1.86 -5.32
CA MET A 52 9.95 1.51 -5.49
C MET A 52 10.76 2.69 -6.04
N VAL A 53 10.26 3.37 -7.07
CA VAL A 53 10.94 4.52 -7.69
C VAL A 53 11.09 5.67 -6.69
N SER A 54 10.05 5.95 -5.90
CA SER A 54 10.10 6.91 -4.80
C SER A 54 11.22 6.59 -3.80
N GLY A 55 11.29 5.33 -3.35
CA GLY A 55 12.34 4.86 -2.45
C GLY A 55 13.75 5.02 -3.02
N ILE A 56 13.95 4.67 -4.30
CA ILE A 56 15.22 4.86 -4.99
C ILE A 56 15.59 6.36 -5.10
N PHE A 57 14.61 7.23 -5.34
CA PHE A 57 14.83 8.68 -5.46
C PHE A 57 15.19 9.30 -4.10
N LEU A 58 14.57 8.84 -3.02
CA LEU A 58 14.97 9.19 -1.65
C LEU A 58 16.42 8.77 -1.35
N LEU A 59 16.80 7.53 -1.67
CA LEU A 59 18.16 7.03 -1.46
C LEU A 59 19.21 7.81 -2.26
N LYS A 60 18.86 8.26 -3.48
CA LYS A 60 19.71 9.09 -4.34
C LYS A 60 19.62 10.59 -4.03
N LYS A 61 18.81 11.01 -3.06
CA LYS A 61 18.56 12.43 -2.70
C LYS A 61 18.18 13.28 -3.92
N LYS A 62 17.35 12.75 -4.82
CA LYS A 62 16.86 13.53 -5.96
C LYS A 62 15.92 14.64 -5.51
N GLU A 63 15.81 15.66 -6.35
CA GLU A 63 14.79 16.71 -6.20
C GLU A 63 13.39 16.08 -6.15
N ASN A 64 12.51 16.66 -5.33
CA ASN A 64 11.12 16.20 -5.09
C ASN A 64 10.95 14.75 -4.59
N SER A 65 12.04 14.08 -4.18
CA SER A 65 11.97 12.70 -3.66
C SER A 65 11.05 12.55 -2.44
N TYR A 66 11.01 13.55 -1.56
CA TYR A 66 10.10 13.53 -0.40
C TYR A 66 8.63 13.73 -0.79
N GLU A 67 8.33 14.53 -1.83
CA GLU A 67 6.95 14.72 -2.29
C GLU A 67 6.38 13.43 -2.88
N MET A 68 7.20 12.73 -3.66
CA MET A 68 6.86 11.41 -4.19
C MET A 68 6.62 10.39 -3.07
N ALA A 69 7.47 10.41 -2.04
CA ALA A 69 7.32 9.54 -0.87
C ALA A 69 6.04 9.84 -0.10
N VAL A 70 5.73 11.12 0.15
CA VAL A 70 4.47 11.53 0.80
C VAL A 70 3.28 11.01 0.01
N PHE A 71 3.26 11.20 -1.31
CA PHE A 71 2.17 10.71 -2.15
C PHE A 71 2.05 9.17 -2.10
N ALA A 72 3.17 8.47 -2.25
CA ALA A 72 3.23 7.00 -2.18
C ALA A 72 2.68 6.46 -0.85
N GLN A 73 3.01 7.11 0.26
CA GLN A 73 2.57 6.70 1.59
C GLN A 73 1.11 7.09 1.86
N LEU A 74 0.65 8.27 1.42
CA LEU A 74 -0.74 8.70 1.58
C LEU A 74 -1.73 7.72 0.96
N ILE A 75 -1.39 7.15 -0.20
CA ILE A 75 -2.22 6.14 -0.86
C ILE A 75 -2.28 4.84 -0.04
N GLN A 76 -1.24 4.53 0.75
CA GLN A 76 -1.19 3.34 1.62
C GLN A 76 -1.81 3.55 2.99
N VAL A 77 -2.19 4.78 3.37
CA VAL A 77 -2.73 5.09 4.70
C VAL A 77 -4.10 4.47 4.89
N PHE A 78 -4.94 4.48 3.87
CA PHE A 78 -6.33 4.05 3.98
C PHE A 78 -6.52 2.69 3.32
N ASP A 79 -7.20 1.81 4.03
CA ASP A 79 -7.80 0.59 3.48
C ASP A 79 -9.29 0.60 3.79
N PHE A 80 -10.09 0.01 2.90
CA PHE A 80 -11.53 0.00 3.09
C PHE A 80 -12.19 -1.16 2.38
N THR A 81 -13.28 -1.65 2.96
CA THR A 81 -14.25 -2.53 2.31
C THR A 81 -15.60 -1.82 2.29
N ILE A 82 -16.14 -1.55 1.10
CA ILE A 82 -17.45 -0.93 0.92
C ILE A 82 -18.23 -1.71 -0.13
N CYS A 83 -19.43 -2.18 0.20
CA CYS A 83 -20.31 -2.92 -0.73
C CYS A 83 -19.57 -4.06 -1.45
N ASN A 84 -18.81 -4.85 -0.68
CA ASN A 84 -17.93 -5.95 -1.14
C ASN A 84 -16.68 -5.55 -1.97
N ILE A 85 -16.46 -4.25 -2.23
CA ILE A 85 -15.22 -3.76 -2.84
C ILE A 85 -14.19 -3.55 -1.73
N THR A 86 -13.14 -4.39 -1.70
CA THR A 86 -12.01 -4.23 -0.77
C THR A 86 -10.84 -3.53 -1.47
N TYR A 87 -10.47 -2.35 -0.99
CA TYR A 87 -9.22 -1.67 -1.32
C TYR A 87 -8.22 -1.87 -0.20
N LEU A 88 -7.09 -2.51 -0.52
CA LEU A 88 -5.97 -2.63 0.37
C LEU A 88 -4.67 -2.50 -0.43
N PHE A 89 -3.91 -1.44 -0.14
CA PHE A 89 -2.60 -1.22 -0.71
C PHE A 89 -1.58 -1.01 0.39
N CYS A 90 -0.65 -1.95 0.55
CA CYS A 90 0.41 -1.85 1.53
C CYS A 90 1.73 -2.30 0.90
N ALA A 91 2.80 -1.51 1.10
CA ALA A 91 4.15 -1.89 0.74
C ALA A 91 4.91 -2.35 2.01
N GLY A 92 5.13 -3.66 2.14
CA GLY A 92 5.82 -4.23 3.30
C GLY A 92 4.85 -4.63 4.41
N ALA A 93 5.10 -4.19 5.65
CA ALA A 93 4.24 -4.52 6.80
C ALA A 93 3.14 -3.48 6.99
N SER A 94 1.95 -3.91 7.42
CA SER A 94 0.92 -3.01 7.90
C SER A 94 0.61 -3.26 9.37
N LEU A 95 0.41 -2.17 10.10
CA LEU A 95 -0.24 -2.16 11.41
C LEU A 95 -1.56 -1.43 11.20
N LYS A 96 -2.65 -2.18 11.21
CA LYS A 96 -3.98 -1.68 10.89
C LYS A 96 -4.82 -1.47 12.13
N LEU A 97 -5.54 -0.36 12.11
CA LEU A 97 -6.64 -0.07 13.00
C LEU A 97 -7.91 -0.07 12.16
N HIS A 98 -8.79 -1.05 12.31
CA HIS A 98 -9.99 -1.15 11.49
C HIS A 98 -11.29 -1.16 12.28
N LEU A 99 -12.36 -0.63 11.68
CA LEU A 99 -13.68 -0.48 12.26
C LEU A 99 -14.68 -1.37 11.51
N GLU A 100 -15.09 -2.46 12.14
CA GLU A 100 -16.07 -3.40 11.57
C GLU A 100 -17.30 -3.47 12.50
N GLY A 101 -18.50 -3.20 11.97
CA GLY A 101 -19.75 -3.32 12.73
C GLY A 101 -19.81 -2.46 14.01
N GLY A 102 -19.11 -1.31 14.02
CA GLY A 102 -19.01 -0.42 15.18
C GLY A 102 -18.00 -0.87 16.25
N LYS A 103 -17.21 -1.91 15.99
CA LYS A 103 -16.13 -2.38 16.87
C LYS A 103 -14.77 -2.05 16.26
N LEU A 104 -13.84 -1.68 17.13
CA LEU A 104 -12.47 -1.36 16.77
C LEU A 104 -11.58 -2.58 16.95
N PHE A 105 -10.76 -2.88 15.96
CA PHE A 105 -9.82 -3.99 15.99
C PHE A 105 -8.42 -3.53 15.58
N PHE A 106 -7.43 -4.28 16.06
CA PHE A 106 -6.01 -4.06 15.79
C PHE A 106 -5.43 -5.30 15.13
N THR A 107 -4.85 -5.13 13.94
CA THR A 107 -4.29 -6.25 13.19
C THR A 107 -2.89 -5.90 12.70
N ILE A 108 -1.96 -6.83 12.92
CA ILE A 108 -0.60 -6.76 12.38
C ILE A 108 -0.54 -7.75 11.23
N GLU A 109 -0.31 -7.22 10.03
CA GLU A 109 -0.27 -8.02 8.82
C GLU A 109 1.09 -7.82 8.14
N PRO A 110 1.99 -8.81 8.27
CA PRO A 110 3.24 -8.78 7.53
C PRO A 110 2.96 -9.08 6.06
N LEU A 111 3.35 -8.17 5.16
CA LEU A 111 3.47 -8.45 3.72
C LEU A 111 2.17 -8.94 3.03
N LEU A 112 1.00 -8.51 3.51
CA LEU A 112 -0.27 -8.89 2.89
C LEU A 112 -0.66 -7.92 1.77
N ILE A 113 -0.65 -8.43 0.53
CA ILE A 113 -1.46 -7.91 -0.55
C ILE A 113 -2.73 -8.76 -0.61
N HIS A 114 -3.79 -8.31 0.05
CA HIS A 114 -5.12 -8.84 -0.18
C HIS A 114 -5.91 -7.85 -1.03
N PHE A 115 -5.89 -8.02 -2.35
CA PHE A 115 -6.98 -7.50 -3.17
C PHE A 115 -8.05 -8.59 -3.27
N LYS A 116 -9.09 -8.49 -2.44
CA LYS A 116 -10.27 -9.34 -2.54
C LYS A 116 -11.40 -8.52 -3.18
N PHE A 117 -11.51 -8.59 -4.50
CA PHE A 117 -12.72 -8.10 -5.17
C PHE A 117 -13.76 -9.20 -5.11
N VAL A 118 -14.66 -9.13 -4.13
CA VAL A 118 -15.85 -9.98 -4.10
C VAL A 118 -16.99 -9.11 -4.61
N MET A 119 -17.70 -9.52 -5.65
CA MET A 119 -18.98 -8.90 -5.99
C MET A 119 -20.07 -9.86 -5.48
N GLY A 120 -20.49 -9.67 -4.23
CA GLY A 120 -21.58 -10.42 -3.61
C GLY A 120 -22.84 -9.56 -3.52
N LEU A 121 -24.01 -10.17 -3.57
CA LEU A 121 -25.30 -9.48 -3.37
C LEU A 121 -25.63 -9.27 -1.88
N ASP A 122 -24.93 -9.98 -0.99
CA ASP A 122 -25.21 -10.01 0.45
C ASP A 122 -23.95 -9.65 1.25
N SER A 123 -23.71 -8.37 1.50
CA SER A 123 -23.21 -7.92 2.82
C SER A 123 -23.04 -6.39 2.87
N ASP A 124 -23.69 -5.75 3.85
CA ASP A 124 -23.50 -4.34 4.25
C ASP A 124 -22.23 -4.16 5.10
N VAL A 125 -21.15 -4.90 4.81
CA VAL A 125 -19.90 -4.76 5.57
C VAL A 125 -19.20 -3.50 5.08
N ILE A 126 -19.25 -2.47 5.93
CA ILE A 126 -18.38 -1.31 5.86
C ILE A 126 -17.23 -1.59 6.82
N ASP A 127 -16.04 -1.76 6.26
CA ASP A 127 -14.79 -1.84 7.01
C ASP A 127 -13.89 -0.68 6.57
N LEU A 128 -13.27 -0.01 7.53
CA LEU A 128 -12.39 1.13 7.30
C LEU A 128 -11.14 0.92 8.15
N GLY A 129 -9.99 0.79 7.50
CA GLY A 129 -8.71 0.62 8.14
C GLY A 129 -7.75 1.78 7.90
N ILE A 130 -6.91 2.03 8.89
CA ILE A 130 -5.79 2.96 8.81
C ILE A 130 -4.50 2.19 9.04
N ASN A 131 -3.57 2.27 8.08
CA ASN A 131 -2.22 1.75 8.19
C ASN A 131 -1.33 2.75 8.93
N LEU A 132 -1.06 2.45 10.21
CA LEU A 132 -0.25 3.28 11.09
C LEU A 132 1.21 3.37 10.64
N ILE A 133 1.75 2.35 9.96
CA ILE A 133 3.13 2.38 9.44
C ILE A 133 3.24 3.40 8.31
N ALA A 134 2.29 3.39 7.37
CA ALA A 134 2.20 4.38 6.30
C ALA A 134 2.01 5.79 6.87
N LEU A 135 1.17 5.94 7.91
CA LEU A 135 0.97 7.24 8.57
C LEU A 135 2.26 7.78 9.21
N ILE A 136 3.04 6.92 9.88
CA ILE A 136 4.35 7.30 10.43
C ILE A 136 5.32 7.70 9.31
N ALA A 137 5.33 6.96 8.20
CA ALA A 137 6.17 7.26 7.05
C ALA A 137 5.81 8.62 6.41
N VAL A 138 4.51 8.91 6.25
CA VAL A 138 4.02 10.24 5.83
C VAL A 138 4.54 11.33 6.77
N TYR A 139 4.37 11.15 8.09
CA TYR A 139 4.82 12.15 9.07
C TYR A 139 6.32 12.43 8.97
N VAL A 140 7.14 11.38 8.84
CA VAL A 140 8.60 11.52 8.66
C VAL A 140 8.92 12.26 7.36
N ALA A 141 8.26 11.92 6.26
CA ALA A 141 8.52 12.54 4.97
C ALA A 141 8.09 14.02 4.92
N ILE A 142 6.88 14.36 5.38
CA ILE A 142 6.38 15.76 5.42
C ILE A 142 7.29 16.64 6.28
N ARG A 143 7.76 16.13 7.43
CA ARG A 143 8.65 16.90 8.30
C ARG A 143 9.94 17.32 7.58
N GLU A 144 10.45 16.52 6.66
CA GLU A 144 11.65 16.88 5.88
C GLU A 144 11.32 17.80 4.70
N VAL A 145 10.11 17.73 4.13
CA VAL A 145 9.63 18.72 3.14
C VAL A 145 9.56 20.12 3.78
N LEU A 146 8.96 20.25 4.95
CA LEU A 146 8.74 21.54 5.64
C LEU A 146 10.02 22.20 6.20
N LYS A 147 11.16 21.50 6.19
CA LYS A 147 12.46 22.04 6.62
C LYS A 147 13.27 22.68 5.49
N LYS A 148 12.88 22.46 4.23
CA LYS A 148 13.47 23.13 3.07
C LYS A 148 12.88 24.54 2.94
#